data_AF-A0A8J2ED08-F1
#
_entry.id   AF-A0A8J2ED08-F1
#
_cell.length_a   1.000
_cell.length_b   1.000
_cell.length_c   1.000
_cell.angle_alpha   90.00
_cell.angle_beta   90.00
_cell.angle_gamma   90.00
#
_symmetry.space_group_name_H-M   'P 1'
#
loop_
_entity.id
_entity.type
_entity.pdbx_description
1 polymer ?
#
loop_
_entity_poly.entity_id
_entity_poly.type
_entity_poly.pdbx_seq_one_letter_code
_entity_poly.pdbx_strand_id
1 'polypeptide(L)'
;MKVPRPGGPKAGKRAPKVNDSTTVSKSSSKISVADRKSDNSTTTIPSKTNVQKKSATAKRKEVLNRQDAPVLETNKKEKFDDSQRGSCFQSVRTMVSDEWQTCRSAWKAVARILLDSSETTSSSSSASTSIVRKTSRIWQPFYYDGLCRKHLLSLGFKNVHHRPGEDFFEFVKNERFLRNKVDFIWDNPPYTTPEMKHQVLKALADCGKPFCLLLPIAVLHSAYARELLDMSQVQVMFPRRVMVRKKNQKAVPFKLLIWLCYKMKLPRDVYFLEDEEEDEKEDTTRHSEGASDEEEASDEDMLSDDEDMSEDEDGAPEGSDGE
;
A
#
# COMPACT_ATOMS: atom_id res chain seq x y z
N MET A 1 42.40 -45.89 -59.65
CA MET A 1 42.45 -44.44 -59.37
C MET A 1 42.88 -44.27 -57.93
N LYS A 2 44.13 -43.90 -57.59
CA LYS A 2 44.61 -42.50 -57.42
C LYS A 2 43.57 -41.71 -56.61
N VAL A 3 43.78 -41.23 -55.38
CA VAL A 3 44.96 -40.62 -54.75
C VAL A 3 44.77 -40.61 -53.21
N PRO A 4 45.82 -40.79 -52.37
CA PRO A 4 45.82 -40.42 -50.96
C PRO A 4 46.55 -39.07 -50.72
N ARG A 5 46.18 -38.32 -49.67
CA ARG A 5 46.95 -37.29 -48.89
C ARG A 5 46.03 -36.15 -48.38
N PRO A 6 46.48 -35.27 -47.46
CA PRO A 6 47.42 -35.42 -46.34
C PRO A 6 46.79 -34.87 -45.02
N GLY A 7 47.21 -35.31 -43.83
CA GLY A 7 48.40 -34.79 -43.14
C GLY A 7 48.15 -33.41 -42.51
N GLY A 8 47.85 -33.37 -41.21
CA GLY A 8 47.87 -32.12 -40.43
C GLY A 8 49.29 -31.56 -40.28
N PRO A 9 49.41 -30.27 -39.90
CA PRO A 9 50.38 -29.96 -38.84
C PRO A 9 49.95 -28.85 -37.86
N LYS A 10 50.27 -29.14 -36.60
CA LYS A 10 51.04 -28.33 -35.64
C LYS A 10 50.43 -27.07 -35.01
N ALA A 11 50.34 -27.20 -33.68
CA ALA A 11 50.39 -26.16 -32.67
C ALA A 11 51.37 -25.00 -33.00
N GLY A 12 50.82 -23.79 -33.00
CA GLY A 12 51.58 -22.54 -32.96
C GLY A 12 51.71 -22.04 -31.51
N LYS A 13 52.92 -22.16 -30.96
CA LYS A 13 53.40 -21.34 -29.84
C LYS A 13 53.79 -19.97 -30.38
N ARG A 14 53.31 -18.87 -29.79
CA ARG A 14 54.14 -17.77 -29.24
C ARG A 14 53.32 -16.54 -28.84
N ALA A 15 53.63 -16.07 -27.65
CA ALA A 15 53.25 -14.78 -27.08
C ALA A 15 53.87 -13.59 -27.83
N PRO A 16 53.31 -12.39 -27.65
CA PRO A 16 54.07 -11.18 -27.47
C PRO A 16 54.11 -10.79 -25.98
N LYS A 17 55.33 -10.67 -25.46
CA LYS A 17 55.64 -9.89 -24.26
C LYS A 17 55.30 -8.43 -24.57
N VAL A 18 54.42 -7.83 -23.79
CA VAL A 18 54.41 -6.37 -23.60
C VAL A 18 54.76 -6.13 -22.15
N ASN A 19 56.01 -5.75 -21.94
CA ASN A 19 56.44 -5.08 -20.74
C ASN A 19 56.05 -3.61 -20.93
N ASP A 20 55.24 -3.05 -20.06
CA ASP A 20 55.54 -1.68 -19.64
C ASP A 20 55.13 -1.44 -18.19
N SER A 21 56.11 -0.91 -17.47
CA SER A 21 56.13 -0.61 -16.06
C SER A 21 55.28 0.62 -15.78
N THR A 22 54.14 0.44 -15.11
CA THR A 22 53.48 1.57 -14.45
C THR A 22 53.80 1.53 -12.97
N THR A 23 54.68 2.45 -12.60
CA THR A 23 55.13 2.79 -11.26
C THR A 23 53.95 3.16 -10.36
N VAL A 24 53.85 2.45 -9.24
CA VAL A 24 52.98 2.79 -8.09
C VAL A 24 53.62 3.95 -7.34
N SER A 25 53.15 5.16 -7.59
CA SER A 25 53.46 6.35 -6.78
C SER A 25 52.60 6.32 -5.50
N LYS A 26 53.19 5.80 -4.42
CA LYS A 26 52.73 6.04 -3.05
C LYS A 26 52.99 7.51 -2.70
N SER A 27 51.96 8.34 -2.71
CA SER A 27 52.01 9.70 -2.17
C SER A 27 51.82 9.64 -0.64
N SER A 28 52.94 9.49 0.06
CA SER A 28 53.06 9.66 1.51
C SER A 28 53.19 11.14 1.82
N SER A 29 52.10 11.82 2.16
CA SER A 29 52.14 13.19 2.68
C SER A 29 52.69 13.18 4.10
N LYS A 30 54.01 13.45 4.21
CA LYS A 30 54.68 13.90 5.43
C LYS A 30 54.20 15.32 5.74
N ILE A 31 53.43 15.48 6.82
CA ILE A 31 53.20 16.79 7.45
C ILE A 31 54.31 16.97 8.49
N SER A 32 55.12 17.99 8.26
CA SER A 32 56.20 18.45 9.12
C SER A 32 55.67 19.02 10.43
N VAL A 33 56.22 18.51 11.53
CA VAL A 33 56.16 19.10 12.87
C VAL A 33 57.09 20.32 12.89
N ALA A 34 56.55 21.49 13.19
CA ALA A 34 57.30 22.68 13.56
C ALA A 34 56.55 23.43 14.68
N ASP A 35 57.34 23.92 15.62
CA ASP A 35 57.00 24.50 16.90
C ASP A 35 55.96 25.63 16.87
N ARG A 36 54.97 25.56 17.77
CA ARG A 36 54.37 26.74 18.42
C ARG A 36 54.03 26.42 19.89
N LYS A 37 54.84 27.00 20.78
CA LYS A 37 54.49 27.32 22.16
C LYS A 37 53.39 28.38 22.18
N SER A 38 52.32 28.15 22.93
CA SER A 38 51.60 29.21 23.67
C SER A 38 50.53 28.58 24.57
N ASP A 39 50.81 28.63 25.86
CA ASP A 39 49.92 28.74 27.02
C ASP A 39 48.40 28.72 26.79
N ASN A 40 47.69 27.81 27.47
CA ASN A 40 46.55 28.26 28.29
C ASN A 40 46.13 27.26 29.39
N SER A 41 46.19 27.81 30.60
CA SER A 41 45.59 27.46 31.89
C SER A 41 44.55 26.32 31.96
N THR A 42 44.91 25.32 32.75
CA THR A 42 44.05 24.42 33.51
C THR A 42 43.00 25.20 34.32
N THR A 43 41.72 25.03 34.01
CA THR A 43 40.62 25.39 34.94
C THR A 43 39.89 24.14 35.37
N THR A 44 40.20 23.74 36.59
CA THR A 44 39.56 22.69 37.39
C THR A 44 38.16 23.16 37.81
N ILE A 45 37.10 22.43 37.46
CA ILE A 45 35.75 22.69 37.98
C ILE A 45 35.46 21.71 39.13
N PRO A 46 35.06 22.20 40.32
CA PRO A 46 34.92 21.39 41.52
C PRO A 46 33.54 20.71 41.65
N SER A 47 33.58 19.46 42.10
CA SER A 47 32.44 18.69 42.59
C SER A 47 32.02 19.17 43.98
N LYS A 48 30.78 19.63 44.17
CA LYS A 48 30.14 19.77 45.49
C LYS A 48 28.62 19.49 45.45
N THR A 49 28.27 18.37 46.09
CA THR A 49 27.31 18.17 47.19
C THR A 49 25.85 18.67 47.15
N ASN A 50 24.98 17.73 47.57
CA ASN A 50 23.74 17.85 48.35
C ASN A 50 22.44 18.29 47.66
N VAL A 51 21.37 17.52 47.85
CA VAL A 51 20.25 17.86 48.76
C VAL A 51 19.40 16.60 49.04
N GLN A 52 19.34 16.20 50.30
CA GLN A 52 18.30 15.35 50.86
C GLN A 52 16.98 16.14 50.94
N LYS A 53 15.87 15.58 50.45
CA LYS A 53 14.52 16.02 50.84
C LYS A 53 13.76 14.87 51.50
N LYS A 54 13.53 15.05 52.80
CA LYS A 54 12.50 14.37 53.58
C LYS A 54 11.14 15.01 53.25
N SER A 55 10.10 14.21 53.08
CA SER A 55 8.74 14.59 53.50
C SER A 55 7.89 13.35 53.71
N ALA A 56 7.55 13.09 54.97
CA ALA A 56 6.42 12.26 55.37
C ALA A 56 5.20 13.18 55.55
N THR A 57 3.99 12.69 55.23
CA THR A 57 2.65 13.01 55.80
C THR A 57 1.64 12.24 54.92
N ALA A 58 1.13 11.07 55.30
CA ALA A 58 0.02 10.79 56.22
C ALA A 58 -1.40 10.95 55.62
N LYS A 59 -2.22 9.92 55.90
CA LYS A 59 -3.68 9.88 56.08
C LYS A 59 -4.60 9.56 54.88
N ARG A 60 -5.23 8.38 55.03
CA ARG A 60 -6.68 8.15 55.17
C ARG A 60 -7.50 7.96 53.88
N LYS A 61 -7.85 6.69 53.62
CA LYS A 61 -9.18 6.30 53.12
C LYS A 61 -9.62 4.99 53.78
N GLU A 62 -10.36 5.12 54.89
CA GLU A 62 -11.53 4.28 55.17
C GLU A 62 -12.63 4.64 54.19
N VAL A 63 -13.39 3.66 53.70
CA VAL A 63 -14.77 3.64 53.15
C VAL A 63 -14.82 2.31 52.35
N LEU A 64 -15.74 1.36 52.50
CA LEU A 64 -16.84 1.11 53.42
C LEU A 64 -17.24 -0.35 53.14
N ASN A 65 -17.29 -1.18 54.17
CA ASN A 65 -17.93 -2.49 54.11
C ASN A 65 -19.44 -2.26 54.24
N ARG A 66 -20.24 -2.71 53.28
CA ARG A 66 -21.70 -2.83 53.43
C ARG A 66 -22.13 -4.20 52.92
N GLN A 67 -22.35 -5.08 53.87
CA GLN A 67 -23.23 -6.24 53.75
C GLN A 67 -24.68 -5.79 53.97
N ASP A 68 -25.57 -6.47 53.26
CA ASP A 68 -26.98 -6.81 53.56
C ASP A 68 -28.03 -5.71 53.73
N ALA A 69 -28.98 -5.67 52.78
CA ALA A 69 -30.44 -5.88 52.94
C ALA A 69 -31.21 -5.39 51.68
N PRO A 70 -32.53 -5.61 51.55
CA PRO A 70 -33.16 -6.82 51.05
C PRO A 70 -33.88 -6.62 49.70
N VAL A 71 -34.21 -7.75 49.10
CA VAL A 71 -35.09 -7.98 47.95
C VAL A 71 -36.36 -7.12 48.00
N LEU A 72 -36.66 -6.44 46.90
CA LEU A 72 -37.98 -5.90 46.60
C LEU A 72 -38.28 -6.15 45.11
N GLU A 73 -39.09 -7.18 44.89
CA GLU A 73 -39.73 -7.50 43.63
C GLU A 73 -40.58 -6.30 43.17
N THR A 74 -40.33 -5.81 41.96
CA THR A 74 -41.37 -5.13 41.19
C THR A 74 -41.29 -5.54 39.73
N ASN A 75 -42.33 -6.25 39.31
CA ASN A 75 -42.67 -6.59 37.93
C ASN A 75 -42.65 -5.34 37.04
N LYS A 76 -41.87 -5.37 35.95
CA LYS A 76 -42.07 -4.49 34.80
C LYS A 76 -41.49 -5.06 33.50
N LYS A 77 -42.43 -5.54 32.67
CA LYS A 77 -42.51 -5.53 31.20
C LYS A 77 -41.24 -5.91 30.43
N GLU A 78 -41.31 -7.13 29.90
CA GLU A 78 -40.60 -7.72 28.77
C GLU A 78 -39.97 -6.69 27.82
N LYS A 79 -38.63 -6.62 27.87
CA LYS A 79 -37.79 -6.19 26.76
C LYS A 79 -37.10 -7.43 26.23
N PHE A 80 -37.30 -7.63 24.94
CA PHE A 80 -36.69 -8.64 24.07
C PHE A 80 -35.18 -8.79 24.34
N ASP A 81 -34.81 -9.91 24.94
CA ASP A 81 -33.44 -10.29 25.29
C ASP A 81 -32.90 -11.23 24.20
N ASP A 82 -32.04 -10.70 23.33
CA ASP A 82 -31.37 -11.43 22.25
C ASP A 82 -30.05 -12.06 22.75
N SER A 83 -30.09 -12.67 23.94
CA SER A 83 -28.92 -13.31 24.57
C SER A 83 -29.05 -14.82 24.73
N GLN A 84 -29.69 -15.49 23.77
CA GLN A 84 -29.52 -16.94 23.60
C GLN A 84 -29.44 -17.34 22.12
N ARG A 85 -28.33 -16.97 21.48
CA ARG A 85 -27.78 -17.78 20.39
C ARG A 85 -26.44 -18.35 20.83
N GLY A 86 -26.50 -19.58 21.36
CA GLY A 86 -25.36 -20.48 21.30
C GLY A 86 -24.93 -20.62 19.85
N SER A 87 -23.69 -20.27 19.55
CA SER A 87 -23.08 -20.54 18.26
C SER A 87 -21.58 -20.37 18.37
N CYS A 88 -20.89 -21.50 18.50
CA CYS A 88 -19.46 -21.64 18.23
C CYS A 88 -19.17 -21.47 16.72
N PHE A 89 -19.81 -20.50 16.07
CA PHE A 89 -19.45 -20.10 14.73
C PHE A 89 -18.30 -19.11 14.84
N GLN A 90 -17.20 -19.49 14.22
CA GLN A 90 -16.03 -18.69 13.99
C GLN A 90 -16.47 -17.28 13.57
N SER A 91 -16.32 -16.32 14.48
CA SER A 91 -16.54 -14.91 14.20
C SER A 91 -15.59 -14.52 13.07
N VAL A 92 -16.16 -14.38 11.87
CA VAL A 92 -15.50 -13.70 10.75
C VAL A 92 -15.21 -12.30 11.28
N ARG A 93 -13.94 -12.02 11.57
CA ARG A 93 -13.49 -10.72 12.08
C ARG A 93 -13.65 -9.69 10.96
N THR A 94 -14.86 -9.15 10.80
CA THR A 94 -15.10 -8.06 9.87
C THR A 94 -14.33 -6.84 10.35
N MET A 95 -13.36 -6.37 9.56
CA MET A 95 -12.60 -5.16 9.87
C MET A 95 -13.57 -3.98 10.09
N VAL A 96 -13.43 -3.28 11.21
CA VAL A 96 -14.17 -2.04 11.48
C VAL A 96 -13.77 -1.03 10.40
N SER A 97 -14.73 -0.69 9.54
CA SER A 97 -14.52 0.22 8.42
C SER A 97 -14.23 1.63 8.94
N ASP A 98 -12.95 2.03 8.89
CA ASP A 98 -12.59 3.43 9.04
C ASP A 98 -13.09 4.17 7.79
N GLU A 99 -14.05 5.09 7.94
CA GLU A 99 -14.75 5.73 6.81
C GLU A 99 -13.89 6.73 6.01
N TRP A 100 -12.61 6.85 6.33
CA TRP A 100 -11.69 7.77 5.70
C TRP A 100 -11.12 7.20 4.40
N GLN A 101 -11.34 7.92 3.30
CA GLN A 101 -10.80 7.59 1.99
C GLN A 101 -9.66 8.52 1.62
N THR A 102 -8.63 7.96 1.02
CA THR A 102 -7.51 8.73 0.45
C THR A 102 -7.97 9.44 -0.83
N CYS A 103 -7.82 10.76 -0.87
CA CYS A 103 -8.20 11.57 -2.04
C CYS A 103 -7.27 11.28 -3.24
N ARG A 104 -7.78 11.54 -4.46
CA ARG A 104 -7.07 11.35 -5.74
C ARG A 104 -5.68 11.99 -5.76
N SER A 105 -5.53 13.17 -5.16
CA SER A 105 -4.28 13.93 -5.08
C SER A 105 -3.12 13.11 -4.52
N ALA A 106 -3.36 12.36 -3.42
CA ALA A 106 -2.33 11.52 -2.82
C ALA A 106 -1.95 10.32 -3.69
N TRP A 107 -2.92 9.68 -4.36
CA TRP A 107 -2.64 8.61 -5.32
C TRP A 107 -1.84 9.13 -6.53
N LYS A 108 -2.18 10.32 -7.03
CA LYS A 108 -1.51 10.98 -8.15
C LYS A 108 -0.05 11.28 -7.84
N ALA A 109 0.24 11.82 -6.66
CA ALA A 109 1.61 12.12 -6.23
C ALA A 109 2.51 10.88 -6.20
N VAL A 110 1.99 9.75 -5.70
CA VAL A 110 2.71 8.46 -5.72
C VAL A 110 2.82 7.90 -7.13
N ALA A 111 1.75 7.97 -7.92
CA ALA A 111 1.76 7.50 -9.31
C ALA A 111 2.85 8.18 -10.14
N ARG A 112 3.14 9.47 -9.90
CA ARG A 112 4.27 10.16 -10.53
C ARG A 112 5.57 9.42 -10.26
N ILE A 113 5.91 9.13 -9.01
CA ILE A 113 7.15 8.40 -8.70
C ILE A 113 7.15 7.00 -9.30
N LEU A 114 6.03 6.28 -9.21
CA LEU A 114 5.91 4.92 -9.73
C LEU A 114 6.04 4.85 -11.27
N LEU A 115 5.55 5.85 -12.00
CA LEU A 115 5.56 5.88 -13.46
C LEU A 115 6.80 6.62 -14.03
N ASP A 116 7.22 7.72 -13.42
CA ASP A 116 8.29 8.62 -13.87
C ASP A 116 9.70 8.04 -13.64
N SER A 117 9.79 6.91 -12.93
CA SER A 117 11.00 6.10 -12.86
C SER A 117 11.53 5.66 -14.26
N SER A 118 10.83 5.95 -15.37
CA SER A 118 11.27 5.65 -16.73
C SER A 118 11.70 6.83 -17.61
N GLU A 119 11.42 8.11 -17.29
CA GLU A 119 11.57 9.20 -18.29
C GLU A 119 12.76 10.15 -18.09
N THR A 120 13.41 10.18 -16.92
CA THR A 120 14.54 11.09 -16.71
C THR A 120 15.88 10.46 -17.09
N THR A 121 16.17 10.35 -18.39
CA THR A 121 17.51 10.57 -18.99
C THR A 121 17.44 10.43 -20.51
N SER A 122 16.99 11.47 -21.18
CA SER A 122 17.27 11.69 -22.60
C SER A 122 18.76 12.01 -22.79
N SER A 123 19.62 10.99 -22.72
CA SER A 123 20.96 10.96 -23.36
C SER A 123 21.86 9.76 -22.99
N SER A 124 21.44 8.81 -22.15
CA SER A 124 22.19 7.57 -21.99
C SER A 124 21.28 6.35 -21.97
N SER A 125 21.59 5.41 -22.86
CA SER A 125 20.85 4.18 -23.18
C SER A 125 20.90 3.12 -22.08
N SER A 126 20.83 3.51 -20.81
CA SER A 126 20.69 2.59 -19.69
C SER A 126 19.21 2.40 -19.44
N ALA A 127 18.70 1.20 -19.73
CA ALA A 127 17.30 0.83 -19.60
C ALA A 127 16.74 1.20 -18.22
N SER A 128 16.04 2.34 -18.14
CA SER A 128 15.39 2.78 -16.91
C SER A 128 14.30 1.77 -16.58
N THR A 129 14.59 0.94 -15.59
CA THR A 129 13.81 -0.25 -15.24
C THR A 129 12.67 0.18 -14.33
N SER A 130 11.73 0.98 -14.85
CA SER A 130 10.49 1.23 -14.12
C SER A 130 9.75 -0.11 -13.97
N ILE A 131 9.60 -0.55 -12.72
CA ILE A 131 8.95 -1.81 -12.37
C ILE A 131 7.44 -1.69 -12.54
N VAL A 132 6.89 -0.49 -12.33
CA VAL A 132 5.46 -0.23 -12.43
C VAL A 132 5.12 0.39 -13.78
N ARG A 133 4.20 -0.23 -14.50
CA ARG A 133 3.66 0.27 -15.77
C ARG A 133 2.16 0.51 -15.61
N LYS A 134 1.57 1.34 -16.49
CA LYS A 134 0.11 1.52 -16.57
C LYS A 134 -0.65 0.21 -16.86
N THR A 135 0.04 -0.79 -17.41
CA THR A 135 -0.48 -2.14 -17.67
C THR A 135 -0.27 -3.12 -16.51
N SER A 136 0.47 -2.75 -15.47
CA SER A 136 0.66 -3.58 -14.28
C SER A 136 -0.68 -3.90 -13.62
N ARG A 137 -0.80 -5.13 -13.12
CA ARG A 137 -1.99 -5.62 -12.41
C ARG A 137 -1.89 -5.24 -10.93
N ILE A 138 -2.69 -4.26 -10.53
CA ILE A 138 -2.69 -3.68 -9.18
C ILE A 138 -3.79 -4.35 -8.38
N TRP A 139 -3.48 -4.78 -7.17
CA TRP A 139 -4.47 -5.22 -6.20
C TRP A 139 -4.66 -4.18 -5.09
N GLN A 140 -5.92 -3.78 -4.88
CA GLN A 140 -6.35 -2.94 -3.76
C GLN A 140 -7.32 -3.77 -2.89
N PRO A 141 -6.82 -4.55 -1.92
CA PRO A 141 -7.65 -5.46 -1.12
C PRO A 141 -8.71 -4.79 -0.24
N PHE A 142 -8.58 -3.52 0.12
CA PHE A 142 -9.46 -2.88 1.11
C PHE A 142 -10.52 -2.04 0.40
N TYR A 143 -11.71 -2.62 0.15
CA TYR A 143 -12.71 -2.07 -0.77
C TYR A 143 -13.33 -0.73 -0.35
N TYR A 144 -13.72 -0.58 0.91
CA TYR A 144 -14.50 0.56 1.41
C TYR A 144 -15.72 0.87 0.53
N ASP A 145 -15.71 1.98 -0.20
CA ASP A 145 -16.79 2.42 -1.09
C ASP A 145 -16.45 2.27 -2.59
N GLY A 146 -15.29 1.70 -2.91
CA GLY A 146 -14.84 1.45 -4.27
C GLY A 146 -14.29 2.67 -5.02
N LEU A 147 -14.24 3.88 -4.42
CA LEU A 147 -13.77 5.09 -5.12
C LEU A 147 -12.27 5.06 -5.44
N CYS A 148 -11.46 4.39 -4.62
CA CYS A 148 -10.03 4.22 -4.85
C CYS A 148 -9.72 3.65 -6.24
N ARG A 149 -10.52 2.67 -6.71
CA ARG A 149 -10.40 2.12 -8.06
C ARG A 149 -10.61 3.18 -9.14
N LYS A 150 -11.60 4.06 -8.98
CA LYS A 150 -11.85 5.14 -9.95
C LYS A 150 -10.67 6.11 -10.01
N HIS A 151 -10.04 6.41 -8.88
CA HIS A 151 -8.84 7.23 -8.84
C HIS A 151 -7.70 6.60 -9.64
N LEU A 152 -7.37 5.32 -9.42
CA LEU A 152 -6.29 4.67 -10.18
C LEU A 152 -6.61 4.55 -11.68
N LEU A 153 -7.86 4.24 -12.05
CA LEU A 153 -8.28 4.23 -13.45
C LEU A 153 -8.09 5.60 -14.11
N SER A 154 -8.44 6.68 -13.42
CA SER A 154 -8.28 8.06 -13.92
C SER A 154 -6.81 8.49 -14.08
N LEU A 155 -5.87 7.79 -13.42
CA LEU A 155 -4.42 7.98 -13.57
C LEU A 155 -3.85 7.14 -14.73
N GLY A 156 -4.69 6.36 -15.41
CA GLY A 156 -4.35 5.55 -16.58
C GLY A 156 -3.96 4.11 -16.26
N PHE A 157 -4.06 3.65 -15.02
CA PHE A 157 -3.88 2.23 -14.69
C PHE A 157 -5.08 1.44 -15.20
N LYS A 158 -4.85 0.41 -16.03
CA LYS A 158 -5.95 -0.33 -16.68
C LYS A 158 -6.41 -1.55 -15.87
N ASN A 159 -5.49 -2.17 -15.13
CA ASN A 159 -5.69 -3.47 -14.50
C ASN A 159 -5.76 -3.37 -12.97
N VAL A 160 -6.81 -2.72 -12.46
CA VAL A 160 -7.02 -2.54 -11.01
C VAL A 160 -8.07 -3.53 -10.50
N HIS A 161 -7.62 -4.49 -9.69
CA HIS A 161 -8.45 -5.44 -8.96
C HIS A 161 -8.83 -4.86 -7.60
N HIS A 162 -10.11 -4.53 -7.43
CA HIS A 162 -10.68 -3.95 -6.22
C HIS A 162 -12.17 -4.30 -6.20
N ARG A 163 -12.55 -5.30 -5.40
CA ARG A 163 -13.89 -5.91 -5.43
C ARG A 163 -14.51 -5.93 -4.03
N PRO A 164 -15.83 -5.70 -3.91
CA PRO A 164 -16.53 -5.83 -2.64
C PRO A 164 -16.61 -7.30 -2.22
N GLY A 165 -16.61 -7.54 -0.90
CA GLY A 165 -16.82 -8.87 -0.33
C GLY A 165 -15.62 -9.82 -0.40
N GLU A 166 -14.49 -9.39 -0.97
CA GLU A 166 -13.25 -10.18 -0.92
C GLU A 166 -12.54 -9.98 0.41
N ASP A 167 -12.28 -11.07 1.14
CA ASP A 167 -11.48 -11.03 2.36
C ASP A 167 -9.98 -11.00 2.03
N PHE A 168 -9.27 -10.00 2.56
CA PHE A 168 -7.84 -9.84 2.36
C PHE A 168 -7.03 -11.07 2.79
N PHE A 169 -7.32 -11.63 3.97
CA PHE A 169 -6.54 -12.73 4.55
C PHE A 169 -6.77 -14.07 3.85
N GLU A 170 -7.90 -14.23 3.16
CA GLU A 170 -8.15 -15.35 2.25
C GLU A 170 -7.42 -15.16 0.92
N PHE A 171 -7.58 -14.00 0.27
CA PHE A 171 -7.02 -13.76 -1.06
C PHE A 171 -5.50 -13.63 -1.07
N VAL A 172 -4.89 -13.11 0.00
CA VAL A 172 -3.43 -13.03 0.13
C VAL A 172 -2.76 -14.40 0.23
N LYS A 173 -3.51 -15.45 0.59
CA LYS A 173 -3.03 -16.84 0.59
C LYS A 173 -3.31 -17.58 -0.72
N ASN A 174 -4.13 -16.99 -1.60
CA ASN A 174 -4.47 -17.60 -2.88
C ASN A 174 -3.35 -17.39 -3.90
N GLU A 175 -2.40 -18.33 -3.95
CA GLU A 175 -1.26 -18.26 -4.85
C GLU A 175 -1.66 -18.15 -6.34
N ARG A 176 -2.74 -18.82 -6.75
CA ARG A 176 -3.22 -18.78 -8.13
C ARG A 176 -3.71 -17.38 -8.49
N PHE A 177 -4.43 -16.73 -7.58
CA PHE A 177 -4.85 -15.34 -7.72
C PHE A 177 -3.62 -14.42 -7.78
N LEU A 178 -2.74 -14.48 -6.78
CA LEU A 178 -1.55 -13.64 -6.72
C LEU A 178 -0.64 -13.79 -7.94
N ARG A 179 -0.42 -15.01 -8.45
CA ARG A 179 0.43 -15.26 -9.62
C ARG A 179 -0.18 -14.71 -10.91
N ASN A 180 -1.49 -14.86 -11.08
CA ASN A 180 -2.17 -14.59 -12.35
C ASN A 180 -2.84 -13.21 -12.43
N LYS A 181 -3.04 -12.54 -11.30
CA LYS A 181 -3.82 -11.30 -11.23
C LYS A 181 -3.11 -10.16 -10.51
N VAL A 182 -1.95 -10.38 -9.88
CA VAL A 182 -1.31 -9.35 -9.05
C VAL A 182 0.18 -9.22 -9.37
N ASP A 183 0.58 -8.05 -9.86
CA ASP A 183 1.99 -7.68 -10.01
C ASP A 183 2.49 -6.98 -8.74
N PHE A 184 1.71 -6.04 -8.20
CA PHE A 184 1.97 -5.40 -6.93
C PHE A 184 0.67 -4.97 -6.23
N ILE A 185 0.79 -4.68 -4.94
CA ILE A 185 -0.32 -4.31 -4.06
C ILE A 185 -0.19 -2.83 -3.73
N TRP A 186 -1.25 -2.03 -3.87
CA TRP A 186 -1.19 -0.60 -3.57
C TRP A 186 -2.49 -0.10 -2.95
N ASP A 187 -2.45 0.19 -1.65
CA ASP A 187 -3.67 0.47 -0.91
C ASP A 187 -3.47 1.35 0.34
N ASN A 188 -4.59 1.79 0.94
CA ASN A 188 -4.68 2.44 2.25
C ASN A 188 -5.54 1.57 3.20
N PRO A 189 -4.95 0.56 3.87
CA PRO A 189 -5.66 -0.31 4.79
C PRO A 189 -6.35 0.40 5.97
N PRO A 190 -7.35 -0.25 6.62
CA PRO A 190 -7.92 0.27 7.85
C PRO A 190 -6.96 0.01 9.01
N TYR A 191 -6.55 1.07 9.69
CA TYR A 191 -5.51 1.05 10.72
C TYR A 191 -6.01 1.05 12.15
N THR A 192 -7.22 0.54 12.34
CA THR A 192 -8.01 0.67 13.56
C THR A 192 -7.30 0.12 14.79
N THR A 193 -6.50 -0.95 14.65
CA THR A 193 -5.73 -1.52 15.78
C THR A 193 -4.26 -1.82 15.40
N PRO A 194 -3.33 -1.77 16.37
CA PRO A 194 -1.95 -2.22 16.17
C PRO A 194 -1.83 -3.67 15.69
N GLU A 195 -2.69 -4.56 16.17
CA GLU A 195 -2.70 -5.99 15.83
C GLU A 195 -3.06 -6.19 14.36
N MET A 196 -4.02 -5.42 13.83
CA MET A 196 -4.42 -5.49 12.43
C MET A 196 -3.26 -5.06 11.52
N LYS A 197 -2.54 -3.99 11.86
CA LYS A 197 -1.34 -3.55 11.13
C LYS A 197 -0.29 -4.65 11.04
N HIS A 198 -0.02 -5.29 12.17
CA HIS A 198 0.93 -6.39 12.24
C HIS A 198 0.50 -7.56 11.36
N GLN A 199 -0.77 -7.97 11.43
CA GLN A 199 -1.30 -9.09 10.64
C GLN A 199 -1.27 -8.81 9.13
N VAL A 200 -1.65 -7.60 8.72
CA VAL A 200 -1.61 -7.17 7.31
C VAL A 200 -0.18 -7.16 6.80
N LEU A 201 0.77 -6.54 7.52
CA LEU A 201 2.16 -6.53 7.10
C LEU A 201 2.78 -7.92 7.05
N LYS A 202 2.47 -8.78 8.03
CA LYS A 202 2.96 -10.16 8.04
C LYS A 202 2.45 -10.92 6.81
N ALA A 203 1.15 -10.84 6.52
CA ALA A 203 0.57 -11.52 5.38
C ALA A 203 1.15 -11.02 4.05
N LEU A 204 1.42 -9.71 3.93
CA LEU A 204 2.07 -9.13 2.75
C LEU A 204 3.53 -9.54 2.61
N ALA A 205 4.29 -9.58 3.72
CA ALA A 205 5.66 -10.06 3.73
C ALA A 205 5.74 -11.53 3.28
N ASP A 206 4.87 -12.37 3.83
CA ASP A 206 4.78 -13.81 3.55
C ASP A 206 4.39 -14.09 2.09
N CYS A 207 3.48 -13.29 1.50
CA CYS A 207 3.05 -13.50 0.11
C CYS A 207 4.12 -13.16 -0.93
N GLY A 208 5.17 -12.41 -0.53
CA GLY A 208 6.31 -12.08 -1.37
C GLY A 208 6.03 -11.08 -2.50
N LYS A 209 4.81 -10.57 -2.64
CA LYS A 209 4.48 -9.54 -3.63
C LYS A 209 5.02 -8.18 -3.21
N PRO A 210 5.51 -7.37 -4.16
CA PRO A 210 5.84 -5.99 -3.86
C PRO A 210 4.58 -5.20 -3.49
N PHE A 211 4.71 -4.26 -2.55
CA PHE A 211 3.57 -3.48 -2.09
C PHE A 211 3.93 -2.03 -1.76
N CYS A 212 2.91 -1.18 -1.78
CA CYS A 212 2.94 0.22 -1.38
C CYS A 212 1.73 0.51 -0.50
N LEU A 213 1.92 0.80 0.79
CA LEU A 213 0.83 1.05 1.74
C LEU A 213 0.97 2.41 2.43
N LEU A 214 -0.16 3.11 2.60
CA LEU A 214 -0.20 4.38 3.31
C LEU A 214 -0.23 4.21 4.83
N LEU A 215 0.89 4.20 5.55
CA LEU A 215 0.94 3.91 6.99
C LEU A 215 1.29 5.14 7.84
N PRO A 216 0.96 5.16 9.14
CA PRO A 216 1.56 6.12 10.08
C PRO A 216 3.10 5.99 10.10
N ILE A 217 3.82 7.11 10.16
CA ILE A 217 5.30 7.13 10.16
C ILE A 217 5.91 6.29 11.28
N ALA A 218 5.22 6.18 12.42
CA ALA A 218 5.67 5.37 13.56
C ALA A 218 5.87 3.89 13.23
N VAL A 219 5.23 3.38 12.17
CA VAL A 219 5.38 1.99 11.73
C VAL A 219 6.84 1.68 11.32
N LEU A 220 7.57 2.64 10.74
CA LEU A 220 8.99 2.45 10.39
C LEU A 220 9.89 2.15 11.58
N HIS A 221 9.52 2.67 12.76
CA HIS A 221 10.29 2.49 13.99
C HIS A 221 9.80 1.29 14.80
N SER A 222 8.69 0.68 14.42
CA SER A 222 8.12 -0.44 15.15
C SER A 222 9.00 -1.68 15.05
N ALA A 223 9.11 -2.41 16.17
CA ALA A 223 9.87 -3.66 16.21
C ALA A 223 9.33 -4.67 15.18
N TYR A 224 8.00 -4.80 15.10
CA TYR A 224 7.38 -5.75 14.17
C TYR A 224 7.67 -5.45 12.71
N ALA A 225 7.71 -4.18 12.28
CA ALA A 225 8.04 -3.87 10.89
C ALA A 225 9.47 -4.31 10.56
N ARG A 226 10.41 -4.15 11.50
CA ARG A 226 11.81 -4.55 11.35
C ARG A 226 12.02 -6.05 11.42
N GLU A 227 11.16 -6.76 12.15
CA GLU A 227 11.17 -8.23 12.25
C GLU A 227 10.53 -8.89 11.02
N LEU A 228 9.47 -8.31 10.50
CA LEU A 228 8.70 -8.86 9.37
C LEU A 228 9.30 -8.50 8.01
N LEU A 229 9.89 -7.32 7.88
CA LEU A 229 10.39 -6.80 6.60
C LEU A 229 11.90 -6.76 6.58
N ASP A 230 12.46 -7.19 5.44
CA ASP A 230 13.85 -6.93 5.11
C ASP A 230 14.04 -5.42 4.87
N MET A 231 14.64 -4.73 5.84
CA MET A 231 14.85 -3.28 5.81
C MET A 231 15.70 -2.81 4.63
N SER A 232 16.50 -3.69 3.99
CA SER A 232 17.25 -3.34 2.77
C SER A 232 16.37 -3.22 1.52
N GLN A 233 15.13 -3.72 1.58
CA GLN A 233 14.14 -3.68 0.50
C GLN A 233 12.99 -2.71 0.80
N VAL A 234 13.06 -2.00 1.92
CA VAL A 234 12.09 -0.98 2.32
C VAL A 234 12.49 0.36 1.70
N GLN A 235 11.51 1.00 1.07
CA GLN A 235 11.61 2.33 0.48
C GLN A 235 10.42 3.15 0.97
N VAL A 236 10.54 4.48 1.01
CA VAL A 236 9.52 5.33 1.64
C VAL A 236 9.28 6.58 0.81
N MET A 237 8.00 6.95 0.64
CA MET A 237 7.62 8.25 0.12
C MET A 237 6.95 9.06 1.23
N PHE A 238 7.47 10.28 1.47
CA PHE A 238 7.02 11.22 2.48
C PHE A 238 6.15 12.30 1.83
N PRO A 239 4.81 12.16 1.88
CA PRO A 239 3.94 13.28 1.58
C PRO A 239 4.03 14.34 2.69
N ARG A 240 3.94 15.62 2.32
CA ARG A 240 3.83 16.71 3.31
C ARG A 240 2.50 16.62 4.07
N ARG A 241 1.43 16.25 3.37
CA ARG A 241 0.12 15.88 3.93
C ARG A 241 -0.59 14.93 2.97
N VAL A 242 -1.53 14.16 3.49
CA VAL A 242 -2.42 13.32 2.69
C VAL A 242 -3.84 13.80 2.90
N MET A 243 -4.50 14.21 1.83
CA MET A 243 -5.90 14.59 1.88
C MET A 243 -6.75 13.34 2.00
N VAL A 244 -7.60 13.28 3.02
CA VAL A 244 -8.58 12.21 3.22
C VAL A 244 -9.97 12.80 3.35
N ARG A 245 -11.00 12.05 2.97
CA ARG A 245 -12.39 12.49 3.07
C ARG A 245 -13.29 11.37 3.57
N LYS A 246 -14.34 11.76 4.29
CA LYS A 246 -15.50 10.90 4.53
C LYS A 246 -16.55 11.15 3.46
N LYS A 247 -17.48 10.23 3.30
CA LYS A 247 -18.63 10.40 2.41
C LYS A 247 -19.37 11.70 2.76
N ASN A 248 -19.63 12.53 1.76
CA ASN A 248 -20.34 13.82 1.88
C ASN A 248 -19.67 14.84 2.83
N GLN A 249 -18.36 14.72 3.07
CA GLN A 249 -17.61 15.69 3.90
C GLN A 249 -16.45 16.28 3.11
N LYS A 250 -16.05 17.50 3.48
CA LYS A 250 -14.87 18.16 2.90
C LYS A 250 -13.62 17.34 3.21
N ALA A 251 -12.69 17.30 2.26
CA ALA A 251 -11.39 16.68 2.47
C ALA A 251 -10.62 17.41 3.58
N VAL A 252 -9.98 16.64 4.45
CA VAL A 252 -9.15 17.13 5.55
C VAL A 252 -7.72 16.61 5.40
N PRO A 253 -6.71 17.41 5.78
CA PRO A 253 -5.32 16.98 5.71
C PRO A 253 -4.96 16.09 6.89
N PHE A 254 -4.45 14.89 6.62
CA PHE A 254 -3.77 14.05 7.60
C PHE A 254 -2.26 14.23 7.48
N LYS A 255 -1.58 14.34 8.63
CA LYS A 255 -0.13 14.50 8.73
C LYS A 255 0.51 13.24 9.29
N LEU A 256 1.83 13.12 9.15
CA LEU A 256 2.62 12.01 9.70
C LEU A 256 2.26 10.63 9.12
N LEU A 257 1.79 10.61 7.88
CA LEU A 257 1.62 9.40 7.08
C LEU A 257 2.77 9.28 6.08
N ILE A 258 3.06 8.04 5.68
CA ILE A 258 4.07 7.68 4.69
C ILE A 258 3.51 6.64 3.74
N TRP A 259 4.01 6.59 2.52
CA TRP A 259 3.82 5.43 1.66
C TRP A 259 5.00 4.48 1.86
N LEU A 260 4.79 3.43 2.64
CA LEU A 260 5.76 2.36 2.84
C LEU A 260 5.76 1.46 1.60
N CYS A 261 6.89 1.42 0.91
CA CYS A 261 7.12 0.59 -0.26
C CYS A 261 8.02 -0.59 0.13
N TYR A 262 7.67 -1.79 -0.29
CA TYR A 262 8.47 -2.99 -0.04
C TYR A 262 8.66 -3.77 -1.33
N LYS A 263 9.93 -4.13 -1.64
CA LYS A 263 10.33 -4.84 -2.88
C LYS A 263 9.95 -4.14 -4.19
N MET A 264 9.62 -2.86 -4.15
CA MET A 264 9.25 -2.08 -5.34
C MET A 264 10.46 -1.77 -6.24
N LYS A 265 11.68 -1.87 -5.70
CA LYS A 265 12.98 -1.56 -6.33
C LYS A 265 12.97 -0.24 -7.10
N LEU A 266 12.45 0.80 -6.45
CA LEU A 266 12.49 2.16 -6.96
C LEU A 266 13.95 2.65 -7.04
N PRO A 267 14.28 3.64 -7.89
CA PRO A 267 15.64 4.16 -8.04
C PRO A 267 16.28 4.76 -6.78
N ARG A 268 15.46 5.22 -5.83
CA ARG A 268 15.89 5.82 -4.56
C ARG A 268 15.11 5.19 -3.40
N ASP A 269 15.70 5.20 -2.22
CA ASP A 269 15.06 4.67 -1.02
C ASP A 269 14.08 5.65 -0.38
N VAL A 270 14.29 6.96 -0.59
CA VAL A 270 13.50 8.03 0.01
C VAL A 270 13.06 9.02 -1.06
N TYR A 271 11.76 9.31 -1.06
CA TYR A 271 11.13 10.36 -1.86
C TYR A 271 10.41 11.35 -0.95
N PHE A 272 10.52 12.63 -1.27
CA PHE A 272 9.69 13.68 -0.67
C PHE A 272 8.67 14.09 -1.73
N LEU A 273 7.38 13.90 -1.44
CA LEU A 273 6.31 14.22 -2.37
C LEU A 273 5.88 15.67 -2.18
N GLU A 274 5.70 16.37 -3.28
CA GLU A 274 5.17 17.73 -3.30
C GLU A 274 3.65 17.73 -3.07
N ASP A 275 3.14 18.80 -2.47
CA ASP A 275 1.70 19.00 -2.37
C ASP A 275 1.16 19.36 -3.76
N GLU A 276 0.29 18.52 -4.31
CA GLU A 276 -0.54 18.97 -5.43
C GLU A 276 -1.70 19.79 -4.87
N GLU A 277 -1.80 21.05 -5.28
CA GLU A 277 -3.00 21.83 -5.04
C GLU A 277 -4.16 21.08 -5.70
N GLU A 278 -5.19 20.76 -4.91
CA GLU A 278 -6.39 20.14 -5.47
C GLU A 278 -7.03 21.16 -6.39
N ASP A 279 -7.19 20.79 -7.66
CA ASP A 279 -8.09 21.48 -8.57
C ASP A 279 -9.50 21.32 -7.98
N GLU A 280 -9.93 22.23 -7.10
CA GLU A 280 -11.21 22.21 -6.36
C GLU A 280 -12.46 22.22 -7.28
N LYS A 281 -12.29 22.07 -8.60
CA LYS A 281 -13.33 22.29 -9.62
C LYS A 281 -14.03 21.01 -10.10
N GLU A 282 -13.56 19.81 -9.76
CA GLU A 282 -14.01 18.59 -10.47
C GLU A 282 -15.17 17.79 -9.83
N ASP A 283 -15.51 17.98 -8.55
CA ASP A 283 -16.45 17.05 -7.85
C ASP A 283 -17.80 17.67 -7.40
N THR A 284 -18.01 18.97 -7.59
CA THR A 284 -19.31 19.61 -7.26
C THR A 284 -20.36 19.48 -8.36
N THR A 285 -20.00 19.13 -9.60
CA THR A 285 -20.91 19.23 -10.75
C THR A 285 -21.81 18.01 -10.97
N ARG A 286 -21.77 16.95 -10.14
CA ARG A 286 -22.52 15.70 -10.40
C ARG A 286 -23.70 15.40 -9.46
N HIS A 287 -24.04 16.30 -8.54
CA HIS A 287 -25.16 16.09 -7.62
C HIS A 287 -26.31 17.09 -7.75
N SER A 288 -26.37 17.89 -8.83
CA SER A 288 -27.47 18.83 -9.08
C SER A 288 -28.25 18.63 -10.38
N GLU A 289 -27.92 17.66 -11.24
CA GLU A 289 -28.60 17.46 -12.55
C GLU A 289 -29.58 16.27 -12.53
N GLY A 290 -30.38 16.10 -11.47
CA GLY A 290 -31.34 14.99 -11.38
C GLY A 290 -32.69 15.33 -10.75
N ALA A 291 -33.07 16.60 -10.72
CA ALA A 291 -34.34 17.05 -10.12
C ALA A 291 -35.03 18.14 -10.97
N SER A 292 -35.25 17.83 -12.24
CA SER A 292 -36.17 18.44 -13.21
C SER A 292 -35.89 17.66 -14.48
N ASP A 293 -36.74 16.75 -14.93
CA ASP A 293 -38.01 17.09 -15.55
C ASP A 293 -39.02 15.95 -15.31
N GLU A 294 -40.09 16.25 -14.58
CA GLU A 294 -41.37 15.59 -14.78
C GLU A 294 -41.92 16.13 -16.11
N GLU A 295 -41.55 15.49 -17.22
CA GLU A 295 -42.25 15.70 -18.49
C GLU A 295 -43.66 15.12 -18.36
N GLU A 296 -44.64 16.00 -18.56
CA GLU A 296 -46.03 15.69 -18.85
C GLU A 296 -46.10 14.69 -20.01
N ALA A 297 -46.30 13.42 -19.69
CA ALA A 297 -46.78 12.45 -20.66
C ALA A 297 -48.25 12.79 -20.95
N SER A 298 -48.45 13.44 -22.09
CA SER A 298 -49.75 13.59 -22.73
C SER A 298 -50.24 12.22 -23.17
N ASP A 299 -51.46 11.90 -22.75
CA ASP A 299 -52.28 10.83 -23.27
C ASP A 299 -52.54 11.07 -24.77
N GLU A 300 -51.81 10.40 -25.66
CA GLU A 300 -52.27 10.15 -27.03
C GLU A 300 -52.04 8.70 -27.43
N ASP A 301 -53.16 7.97 -27.44
CA ASP A 301 -53.60 7.05 -28.49
C ASP A 301 -52.51 6.42 -29.37
N MET A 302 -52.18 5.16 -29.08
CA MET A 302 -51.91 4.18 -30.14
C MET A 302 -52.46 2.82 -29.72
N LEU A 303 -53.70 2.59 -30.12
CA LEU A 303 -54.25 1.26 -30.39
C LEU A 303 -53.40 0.65 -31.51
N SER A 304 -52.64 -0.40 -31.20
CA SER A 304 -52.12 -1.31 -32.23
C SER A 304 -52.62 -2.71 -31.92
N ASP A 305 -53.63 -3.06 -32.72
CA ASP A 305 -54.20 -4.37 -33.00
C ASP A 305 -53.30 -5.56 -32.65
N ASP A 306 -53.74 -6.30 -31.63
CA ASP A 306 -53.58 -7.74 -31.57
C ASP A 306 -54.35 -8.34 -32.76
N GLU A 307 -53.69 -9.19 -33.55
CA GLU A 307 -54.10 -10.59 -33.75
C GLU A 307 -53.46 -11.20 -35.02
N ASP A 308 -53.00 -12.42 -34.82
CA ASP A 308 -53.03 -13.53 -35.78
C ASP A 308 -51.96 -13.60 -36.88
N MET A 309 -50.97 -14.47 -36.67
CA MET A 309 -50.66 -15.55 -37.63
C MET A 309 -49.97 -16.70 -36.91
N SER A 310 -50.79 -17.71 -36.63
CA SER A 310 -50.44 -19.09 -36.32
C SER A 310 -49.72 -19.81 -37.48
N GLU A 311 -48.95 -20.84 -37.12
CA GLU A 311 -48.70 -22.08 -37.89
C GLU A 311 -47.92 -21.89 -39.21
N ASP A 312 -46.80 -22.55 -39.45
CA ASP A 312 -46.71 -23.99 -39.63
C ASP A 312 -45.28 -24.46 -39.94
N GLU A 313 -45.13 -25.78 -39.93
CA GLU A 313 -44.21 -26.62 -40.70
C GLU A 313 -42.91 -27.15 -40.04
N ASP A 314 -43.10 -28.36 -39.51
CA ASP A 314 -42.28 -29.57 -39.63
C ASP A 314 -41.12 -29.55 -40.64
N GLY A 315 -39.96 -30.05 -40.19
CA GLY A 315 -38.86 -30.37 -41.09
C GLY A 315 -37.67 -31.04 -40.40
N ALA A 316 -37.80 -32.33 -40.07
CA ALA A 316 -36.64 -33.21 -39.95
C ALA A 316 -35.93 -33.32 -41.31
N PRO A 317 -34.61 -33.60 -41.37
CA PRO A 317 -34.22 -35.00 -41.42
C PRO A 317 -32.88 -35.36 -40.75
N GLU A 318 -32.73 -36.68 -40.70
CA GLU A 318 -31.66 -37.53 -40.23
C GLU A 318 -30.24 -37.25 -40.78
N GLY A 319 -29.25 -37.69 -40.01
CA GLY A 319 -28.14 -38.49 -40.54
C GLY A 319 -26.82 -37.76 -40.75
N SER A 320 -25.79 -38.20 -40.02
CA SER A 320 -24.66 -38.92 -40.65
C SER A 320 -23.55 -39.20 -39.63
N ASP A 321 -23.19 -40.48 -39.56
CA ASP A 321 -21.98 -41.02 -38.96
C ASP A 321 -20.69 -40.38 -39.50
N GLY A 322 -19.62 -40.43 -38.70
CA GLY A 322 -18.28 -40.04 -39.12
C GLY A 322 -17.20 -40.29 -38.07
N GLU A 323 -16.71 -41.54 -38.07
CA GLU A 323 -15.38 -42.09 -37.67
C GLU A 323 -14.69 -41.71 -36.35
#